data_AF-A0A3S2EQ17-F1
#
_entry.id   AF-A0A3S2EQ17-F1
#
_cell.length_a   1.000
_cell.length_b   1.000
_cell.length_c   1.000
_cell.angle_alpha   90.00
_cell.angle_beta   90.00
_cell.angle_gamma   90.00
#
_symmetry.space_group_name_H-M   'P 1'
#
loop_
_entity.id
_entity.type
_entity.pdbx_description
1 polymer ?
#
loop_
_entity_poly.entity_id
_entity_poly.type
_entity_poly.pdbx_seq_one_letter_code
_entity_poly.pdbx_strand_id
1 'polypeptide(L)' 'MTIRKTFASIAAVLMLGTAGFGLAVQAASADALADITKAGTINVGVFADFPPFSSASADMSLKGYDMDV' A
#
# COMPACT_ATOMS: atom_id res chain seq x y z
N MET A 1 20.91 -18.94 45.82
CA MET A 1 19.56 -18.61 45.30
C MET A 1 19.55 -17.48 44.26
N THR A 2 20.71 -16.92 43.90
CA THR A 2 20.87 -15.76 43.00
C THR A 2 21.02 -16.14 41.52
N ILE A 3 21.76 -17.20 41.20
CA ILE A 3 21.97 -17.67 39.81
C ILE A 3 20.69 -18.15 39.12
N ARG A 4 19.81 -18.86 39.82
CA ARG A 4 18.53 -19.32 39.25
C ARG A 4 17.59 -18.15 38.91
N LYS A 5 17.69 -17.05 39.66
CA LYS A 5 16.88 -15.84 39.44
C LYS A 5 17.39 -15.03 38.24
N THR A 6 18.71 -14.90 38.06
CA THR A 6 19.28 -14.22 36.89
C THR A 6 19.02 -14.97 35.59
N PHE A 7 19.09 -16.31 35.58
CA PHE A 7 18.68 -17.13 34.43
C PHE A 7 17.20 -16.96 34.08
N ALA A 8 16.32 -16.94 35.09
CA ALA A 8 14.89 -16.69 34.88
C ALA A 8 14.62 -15.29 34.31
N SER A 9 15.36 -14.27 34.75
CA SER A 9 15.24 -12.91 34.23
C SER A 9 15.74 -12.75 32.79
N ILE A 10 16.83 -13.42 32.42
CA ILE A 10 17.33 -13.43 31.02
C ILE A 10 16.33 -14.15 30.11
N ALA A 11 15.78 -15.28 30.56
CA ALA A 11 14.74 -15.99 29.82
C ALA A 11 13.48 -15.14 29.61
N ALA A 12 13.04 -14.40 30.63
CA ALA A 12 11.90 -13.50 30.51
C ALA A 12 12.15 -12.38 29.48
N VAL A 13 13.33 -11.77 29.46
CA VAL A 13 13.70 -10.73 28.48
C VAL A 13 13.75 -11.28 27.05
N LEU A 14 14.23 -12.51 26.84
CA LEU A 14 14.23 -13.17 25.53
C LEU A 14 12.80 -13.47 25.04
N MET A 15 11.90 -13.89 25.93
CA MET A 15 10.49 -14.16 25.59
C MET A 15 9.71 -12.87 25.30
N LEU A 16 10.01 -11.77 26.00
CA LEU A 16 9.46 -10.45 25.71
C LEU A 16 10.02 -9.84 24.42
N GLY A 17 11.31 -10.07 24.13
CA GLY A 17 11.95 -9.63 22.89
C GLY A 17 11.35 -10.30 21.65
N THR A 18 11.11 -11.61 21.69
CA THR A 18 10.52 -12.34 20.55
C THR A 18 9.07 -11.93 20.25
N ALA A 19 8.27 -11.61 21.28
CA ALA A 19 6.92 -11.07 21.09
C ALA A 19 6.92 -9.64 20.51
N GLY A 20 7.89 -8.80 20.88
CA GLY A 20 8.01 -7.43 20.37
C GLY A 20 8.54 -7.35 18.93
N PHE A 21 9.48 -8.21 18.56
CA PHE A 21 10.04 -8.23 17.20
C PHE A 21 9.10 -8.86 16.16
N GLY A 22 8.28 -9.86 16.53
CA GLY A 22 7.34 -10.51 15.60
C GLY A 22 6.20 -9.61 15.13
N LEU A 23 5.79 -8.63 15.94
CA LEU A 23 4.72 -7.66 15.62
C LEU A 23 5.23 -6.44 14.83
N ALA A 24 6.53 -6.21 14.79
CA ALA A 24 7.13 -5.09 14.06
C ALA A 24 7.42 -5.42 12.58
N VAL A 25 7.23 -6.69 12.16
CA VAL A 25 7.44 -7.16 10.79
C VAL A 25 6.10 -7.44 10.10
N GLN A 26 5.08 -6.61 10.33
CA GLN A 26 4.14 -6.38 9.24
C GLN A 26 4.89 -5.57 8.19
N ALA A 27 5.45 -6.26 7.19
CA ALA A 27 5.88 -5.61 5.96
C ALA A 27 4.65 -4.90 5.38
N ALA A 28 4.56 -3.59 5.60
CA ALA A 28 3.57 -2.76 4.94
C ALA A 28 3.90 -2.77 3.45
N SER A 29 3.33 -3.73 2.73
CA SER A 29 3.42 -3.79 1.29
C SER A 29 2.45 -2.75 0.74
N ALA A 30 2.99 -1.60 0.32
CA ALA A 30 2.26 -0.61 -0.45
C ALA A 30 2.13 -1.12 -1.90
N ASP A 31 1.38 -2.20 -2.07
CA ASP A 31 1.11 -2.77 -3.38
C ASP A 31 -0.05 -2.02 -4.03
N ALA A 32 0.31 -0.99 -4.79
CA ALA A 32 -0.64 -0.17 -5.52
C ALA A 32 -1.55 -0.99 -6.46
N LEU A 33 -1.03 -2.09 -7.04
CA LEU A 33 -1.83 -2.93 -7.92
C LEU A 33 -2.85 -3.75 -7.14
N ALA A 34 -2.47 -4.29 -5.99
CA ALA A 34 -3.40 -4.97 -5.09
C ALA A 34 -4.51 -4.03 -4.61
N ASP A 35 -4.16 -2.79 -4.26
CA ASP A 35 -5.12 -1.78 -3.82
C ASP A 35 -6.09 -1.37 -4.94
N ILE A 36 -5.59 -1.10 -6.16
CA ILE A 36 -6.42 -0.81 -7.34
C ILE A 36 -7.34 -2.00 -7.66
N THR A 37 -6.80 -3.23 -7.62
CA THR A 37 -7.58 -4.45 -7.87
C THR A 37 -8.69 -4.62 -6.85
N LYS A 38 -8.40 -4.38 -5.56
CA LYS A 38 -9.39 -4.43 -4.48
C LYS A 38 -10.46 -3.36 -4.59
N ALA A 39 -10.13 -2.16 -5.08
CA ALA A 39 -11.07 -1.09 -5.33
C ALA A 39 -12.01 -1.40 -6.51
N GLY A 40 -11.57 -2.22 -7.46
CA GLY A 40 -12.34 -2.58 -8.66
C GLY A 40 -12.45 -1.44 -9.69
N THR A 41 -11.75 -0.33 -9.46
CA THR A 41 -11.74 0.86 -10.33
C THR A 41 -10.37 1.51 -10.30
N ILE A 42 -9.95 2.10 -11.42
CA ILE A 42 -8.76 2.95 -11.53
C ILE A 42 -9.17 4.39 -11.84
N ASN A 43 -8.58 5.35 -11.15
CA ASN A 43 -8.75 6.77 -11.45
C ASN A 43 -7.62 7.21 -12.38
N VAL A 44 -7.96 7.64 -13.60
CA VAL A 44 -7.01 8.09 -14.62
C VAL A 44 -7.19 9.59 -14.84
N GLY A 45 -6.14 10.37 -14.56
CA GLY A 45 -6.13 11.81 -14.77
C GLY A 45 -5.64 12.16 -16.18
N VAL A 46 -6.33 13.07 -16.85
CA VAL A 46 -6.10 13.46 -18.25
C VAL A 46 -6.37 14.95 -18.45
N PHE A 47 -5.66 15.60 -19.38
CA PHE A 47 -5.90 17.00 -19.76
C PHE A 47 -6.99 17.10 -20.83
N ALA A 48 -7.90 18.06 -20.74
CA ALA A 48 -9.09 18.15 -21.60
C ALA A 48 -8.92 19.04 -22.85
N ASP A 49 -7.71 19.49 -23.15
CA ASP A 49 -7.39 20.51 -24.15
C ASP A 49 -6.21 20.11 -25.07
N PHE A 50 -5.96 18.80 -25.21
CA PHE A 50 -4.83 18.26 -25.98
C PHE A 50 -5.29 17.41 -27.18
N PRO A 51 -5.90 18.01 -28.22
CA PRO A 51 -6.30 17.27 -29.41
C PRO A 51 -5.07 16.77 -30.21
N PRO A 52 -5.10 15.55 -30.80
CA PRO A 52 -6.24 14.60 -30.86
C PRO A 52 -6.28 13.56 -29.73
N PHE A 53 -5.45 13.68 -28.70
CA PHE A 53 -5.26 12.64 -27.67
C PHE A 53 -6.31 12.69 -26.56
N SER A 54 -6.64 13.89 -26.07
CA SER A 54 -7.70 14.09 -25.09
C SER A 54 -8.32 15.47 -25.25
N SER A 55 -9.63 15.53 -25.42
CA SER A 55 -10.37 16.78 -25.57
C SER A 55 -11.80 16.68 -25.08
N ALA A 56 -12.29 17.76 -24.48
CA ALA A 56 -13.71 17.90 -24.17
C ALA A 56 -14.53 18.04 -25.46
N SER A 57 -15.60 17.25 -25.58
CA SER A 57 -16.59 17.34 -26.66
C SER A 57 -17.75 18.26 -26.29
N ALA A 58 -18.58 18.60 -27.27
CA ALA A 58 -19.77 19.44 -27.06
C ALA A 58 -20.79 18.84 -26.06
N ASP A 59 -20.75 17.52 -25.86
CA ASP A 59 -21.56 16.80 -24.87
C ASP A 59 -20.89 16.72 -23.48
N MET A 60 -19.77 17.44 -23.28
CA MET A 60 -18.95 17.45 -22.07
C MET A 60 -18.25 16.12 -21.74
N SER A 61 -18.28 15.14 -22.65
CA SER A 61 -17.46 13.93 -22.52
C SER A 61 -16.03 14.17 -22.98
N LEU A 62 -15.09 13.39 -22.44
CA LEU A 62 -13.71 13.35 -22.93
C LEU A 62 -13.61 12.36 -24.10
N LYS A 63 -12.93 12.76 -25.18
CA LYS A 63 -12.67 11.94 -26.38
C LYS A 63 -11.20 12.02 -26.77
N GLY A 64 -10.72 11.03 -27.51
CA GLY A 64 -9.40 11.01 -28.12
C GLY A 64 -8.66 9.69 -27.86
N TYR A 65 -7.46 9.57 -28.44
CA TYR A 65 -6.69 8.33 -28.39
C TYR A 65 -6.39 7.83 -26.96
N ASP A 66 -6.23 8.73 -25.99
CA ASP A 66 -5.94 8.35 -24.60
C ASP A 66 -7.18 7.79 -23.86
N MET A 67 -8.39 8.03 -24.37
CA MET A 67 -9.64 7.50 -23.80
C MET A 67 -10.01 6.12 -24.36
N ASP A 68 -9.54 5.82 -25.57
CA ASP A 68 -9.88 4.59 -26.29
C ASP A 68 -9.01 3.39 -25.85
N VAL A 69 -7.87 3.64 -25.17
CA VAL A 69 -6.90 2.64 -24.70
C VAL A 69 -7.19 2.24 -23.25
#